data_AF-A0A6N7V7F2-F1
#
_entry.id   AF-A0A6N7V7F2-F1
#
_cell.length_a   1.000
_cell.length_b   1.000
_cell.length_c   1.000
_cell.angle_alpha   90.00
_cell.angle_beta   90.00
_cell.angle_gamma   90.00
#
_symmetry.space_group_name_H-M   'P 1'
#
loop_
_entity.id
_entity.type
_entity.pdbx_description
1 polymer ?
#
loop_
_entity_poly.entity_id
_entity_poly.type
_entity_poly.pdbx_seq_one_letter_code
_entity_poly.pdbx_strand_id
1 'polypeptide(L)'
;MRTEYLLSYQDKLENLRAFYERITFDDGASAKEKKQAEKSLKELDAMLKELRDYANEIKHIAELKIDLDLDDGVKVNYEKFDKMLKKT
;
A
#
# COMPACT_ATOMS: atom_id res chain seq x y z
N MET A 1 2.02 -7.66 -13.77
CA MET A 1 0.73 -7.97 -13.10
C MET A 1 0.57 -7.40 -11.69
N ARG A 2 1.20 -7.94 -10.63
CA ARG A 2 0.93 -7.45 -9.25
C ARG A 2 1.48 -6.04 -8.96
N THR A 3 2.62 -5.69 -9.52
CA THR A 3 3.23 -4.36 -9.41
C THR A 3 2.47 -3.29 -10.21
N GLU A 4 1.97 -3.61 -11.40
CA GLU A 4 1.24 -2.64 -12.24
C GLU A 4 -0.09 -2.22 -11.61
N TYR A 5 -0.82 -3.17 -11.00
CA TYR A 5 -2.07 -2.84 -10.29
C TYR A 5 -1.79 -1.98 -9.05
N LEU A 6 -0.77 -2.34 -8.27
CA LEU A 6 -0.42 -1.62 -7.06
C LEU A 6 0.04 -0.18 -7.36
N LEU A 7 0.88 -0.01 -8.40
CA LEU A 7 1.32 1.30 -8.86
C LEU A 7 0.15 2.15 -9.37
N SER A 8 -0.71 1.58 -10.22
CA SER A 8 -1.90 2.30 -10.71
C SER A 8 -2.85 2.70 -9.58
N TYR A 9 -2.99 1.87 -8.55
CA TYR A 9 -3.80 2.20 -7.39
C TYR A 9 -3.16 3.30 -6.53
N GLN A 10 -1.85 3.23 -6.29
CA GLN A 10 -1.11 4.28 -5.58
C GLN A 10 -1.21 5.62 -6.32
N ASP A 11 -1.05 5.64 -7.64
CA ASP A 11 -1.20 6.85 -8.46
C ASP A 11 -2.59 7.47 -8.32
N LYS A 12 -3.65 6.65 -8.26
CA LYS A 12 -5.01 7.14 -8.02
C LYS A 12 -5.15 7.81 -6.65
N LEU A 13 -4.58 7.21 -5.61
CA LEU A 13 -4.62 7.76 -4.26
C LEU A 13 -3.83 9.07 -4.15
N GLU A 14 -2.63 9.14 -4.76
CA GLU A 14 -1.83 10.36 -4.80
C GLU A 14 -2.55 11.48 -5.58
N ASN A 15 -3.22 11.15 -6.69
CA ASN A 15 -4.04 12.13 -7.43
C ASN A 15 -5.23 12.64 -6.59
N LEU A 16 -5.91 11.76 -5.85
CA LEU A 16 -6.97 12.15 -4.91
C LEU A 16 -6.42 13.04 -3.79
N ARG A 17 -5.24 12.71 -3.26
CA ARG A 17 -4.56 13.50 -2.23
C ARG A 17 -4.28 14.91 -2.74
N ALA A 18 -3.68 15.05 -3.92
CA ALA A 18 -3.43 16.34 -4.55
C ALA A 18 -4.71 17.15 -4.78
N PHE A 19 -5.83 16.50 -5.12
CA PHE A 19 -7.13 17.16 -5.24
C PHE A 19 -7.61 17.76 -3.91
N TYR A 20 -7.57 17.00 -2.81
CA TYR A 20 -7.97 17.50 -1.49
C TYR A 20 -7.00 18.53 -0.91
N GLU A 21 -5.70 18.45 -1.22
CA GLU A 21 -4.75 19.50 -0.87
C GLU A 21 -5.15 20.83 -1.51
N ARG A 22 -5.50 20.83 -2.80
CA ARG A 22 -5.96 22.05 -3.48
C ARG A 22 -7.19 22.66 -2.79
N ILE A 23 -8.17 21.85 -2.41
CA ILE A 23 -9.37 22.33 -1.69
C ILE A 23 -8.99 22.95 -0.34
N THR A 24 -8.02 22.36 0.36
CA THR A 24 -7.57 22.85 1.67
C THR A 24 -6.94 24.25 1.56
N PHE A 25 -6.19 24.50 0.48
CA PHE A 25 -5.52 25.78 0.23
C PHE A 25 -6.35 26.77 -0.61
N ASP A 26 -7.52 26.37 -1.10
CA ASP A 26 -8.40 27.24 -1.88
C ASP A 26 -9.05 28.29 -0.97
N ASP A 27 -8.78 29.57 -1.21
CA ASP A 27 -9.39 30.68 -0.45
C ASP A 27 -10.89 30.83 -0.71
N GLY A 28 -11.40 30.27 -1.82
CA GLY A 28 -12.83 30.21 -2.14
C GLY A 28 -13.58 29.07 -1.45
N ALA A 29 -12.89 28.09 -0.89
CA ALA A 29 -13.51 26.95 -0.24
C ALA A 29 -14.04 27.30 1.16
N SER A 30 -15.24 26.81 1.49
CA SER A 30 -15.84 27.02 2.80
C SER A 30 -15.08 26.27 3.90
N ALA A 31 -15.20 26.74 5.15
CA ALA A 31 -14.61 26.07 6.30
C ALA A 31 -15.06 24.59 6.45
N LYS A 32 -16.29 24.27 6.00
CA LYS A 32 -16.79 22.89 5.99
C LYS A 32 -16.08 22.02 4.95
N GLU A 33 -15.87 22.57 3.75
CA GLU A 33 -15.14 21.87 2.67
C GLU A 33 -13.68 21.65 3.05
N LYS A 34 -13.01 22.67 3.61
CA LYS A 34 -11.63 22.53 4.12
C LYS A 34 -11.53 21.46 5.19
N LYS A 35 -12.44 21.46 6.18
CA LYS A 35 -12.46 20.43 7.23
C LYS A 35 -12.69 19.02 6.68
N GLN A 36 -13.56 18.88 5.67
CA GLN A 36 -13.80 17.59 5.03
C GLN A 36 -12.56 17.15 4.22
N ALA A 37 -11.92 18.07 3.51
CA ALA A 37 -10.69 17.81 2.77
C ALA A 37 -9.55 17.37 3.70
N GLU A 38 -9.35 18.06 4.83
CA GLU A 38 -8.37 17.66 5.86
C GLU A 38 -8.62 16.25 6.40
N LYS A 39 -9.89 15.86 6.61
CA LYS A 39 -10.23 14.51 7.04
C LYS A 39 -9.87 13.48 5.96
N SER A 40 -10.25 13.75 4.71
CA SER A 40 -9.92 12.88 3.58
C SER A 40 -8.41 12.76 3.35
N LEU A 41 -7.64 13.83 3.56
CA LEU A 41 -6.17 13.79 3.50
C LEU A 41 -5.58 12.85 4.55
N LYS A 42 -6.08 12.89 5.80
CA LYS A 42 -5.62 11.97 6.85
C LYS A 42 -5.92 10.50 6.53
N GLU A 43 -7.08 10.23 5.97
CA GLU A 43 -7.47 8.87 5.54
C GLU A 43 -6.58 8.40 4.38
N LEU A 44 -6.30 9.27 3.40
CA LEU A 44 -5.42 8.97 2.27
C LEU A 44 -3.96 8.75 2.70
N ASP A 45 -3.45 9.56 3.62
CA ASP A 45 -2.09 9.39 4.17
C ASP A 45 -1.94 8.04 4.89
N ALA A 46 -2.96 7.60 5.64
CA ALA A 46 -2.98 6.30 6.29
C ALA A 46 -2.93 5.16 5.26
N MET A 47 -3.78 5.20 4.23
CA MET A 47 -3.79 4.19 3.17
C MET A 47 -2.47 4.15 2.38
N LEU A 48 -1.90 5.31 2.04
CA LEU A 48 -0.61 5.38 1.35
C LEU A 48 0.53 4.83 2.21
N LYS A 49 0.49 5.05 3.53
CA LYS A 49 1.44 4.46 4.46
C LYS A 49 1.32 2.93 4.48
N GLU A 50 0.11 2.39 4.60
CA GLU A 50 -0.11 0.94 4.58
C GLU A 50 0.39 0.29 3.29
N LEU A 51 0.15 0.92 2.13
CA LEU A 51 0.66 0.42 0.84
C LEU A 51 2.19 0.41 0.79
N ARG A 52 2.85 1.42 1.35
CA ARG A 52 4.33 1.48 1.43
C ARG A 52 4.88 0.42 2.36
N ASP A 53 4.26 0.24 3.53
CA ASP A 53 4.66 -0.79 4.50
C ASP A 53 4.51 -2.19 3.89
N TYR A 54 3.39 -2.46 3.22
CA TYR A 54 3.17 -3.71 2.49
C TYR A 54 4.20 -3.93 1.37
N ALA A 55 4.52 -2.90 0.58
CA ALA A 55 5.54 -3.01 -0.46
C ALA A 55 6.92 -3.35 0.12
N ASN A 56 7.27 -2.78 1.28
CA ASN A 56 8.51 -3.08 1.99
C ASN A 56 8.55 -4.51 2.51
N GLU A 57 7.46 -5.01 3.09
CA GLU A 57 7.36 -6.40 3.56
C GLU A 57 7.56 -7.40 2.41
N ILE A 58 6.92 -7.13 1.26
CA ILE A 58 7.06 -7.96 0.07
C ILE A 58 8.48 -7.91 -0.51
N LYS A 59 9.12 -6.73 -0.50
CA LYS A 59 10.52 -6.60 -0.89
C LYS A 59 11.42 -7.41 0.02
N HIS A 60 11.19 -7.37 1.33
CA HIS A 60 11.96 -8.15 2.31
C HIS A 60 11.82 -9.65 2.06
N ILE A 61 10.59 -10.14 1.85
CA ILE A 61 10.35 -11.56 1.52
C ILE A 61 11.04 -11.95 0.19
N ALA A 62 11.02 -11.07 -0.81
CA ALA A 62 11.69 -11.32 -2.09
C ALA A 62 13.23 -11.34 -1.96
N GLU A 63 13.80 -10.49 -1.10
CA GLU A 63 15.24 -10.43 -0.81
C GLU A 63 15.75 -11.68 -0.09
N LEU A 64 14.91 -12.37 0.67
CA LEU A 64 15.26 -13.64 1.33
C LEU A 64 15.59 -14.76 0.34
N LYS A 65 15.30 -14.59 -0.97
CA LYS A 65 15.65 -15.52 -2.07
C LYS A 65 15.50 -16.99 -1.67
N ILE A 66 14.35 -17.33 -1.10
CA ILE A 66 14.09 -18.67 -0.61
C ILE A 66 14.11 -19.61 -1.81
N ASP A 67 15.03 -20.58 -1.77
CA ASP A 67 15.11 -21.60 -2.78
C ASP A 67 13.89 -22.53 -2.63
N LEU A 68 13.08 -22.57 -3.68
CA LEU A 68 11.88 -23.40 -3.73
C LEU A 68 12.18 -24.58 -4.62
N ASP A 69 12.41 -25.72 -3.99
CA ASP A 69 12.39 -26.99 -4.69
C ASP A 69 10.94 -27.28 -5.10
N LEU A 70 10.69 -27.28 -6.41
CA LEU A 70 9.36 -27.51 -6.98
C LEU A 70 9.01 -29.00 -7.06
N ASP A 71 9.98 -29.90 -6.82
CA ASP A 71 9.77 -31.34 -6.80
C ASP A 71 9.20 -31.84 -5.45
N ASP A 72 9.36 -31.06 -4.37
CA ASP A 72 8.80 -31.34 -3.03
C ASP A 72 7.26 -31.26 -2.96
N GLY A 73 6.63 -30.67 -3.99
CA GLY A 73 5.19 -30.51 -4.08
C GLY A 73 4.61 -29.33 -3.30
N VAL A 74 3.40 -28.94 -3.68
CA VAL A 74 2.73 -27.69 -3.24
C VAL A 74 2.60 -27.58 -1.72
N LYS A 75 2.33 -28.70 -1.03
CA LYS A 75 2.11 -28.71 0.42
C LYS A 75 3.36 -28.29 1.21
N VAL A 76 4.52 -28.87 0.87
CA VAL A 76 5.80 -28.60 1.54
C VAL A 76 6.22 -27.15 1.28
N ASN A 77 5.99 -26.64 0.07
CA ASN A 77 6.29 -25.25 -0.26
C ASN A 77 5.40 -24.26 0.52
N TYR A 78 4.11 -24.54 0.70
CA TYR A 78 3.24 -23.72 1.55
C TYR A 78 3.69 -23.69 3.02
N GLU A 79 4.18 -24.80 3.58
CA GLU A 79 4.72 -24.83 4.95
C GLU A 79 5.98 -23.96 5.12
N LYS A 80 6.84 -23.89 4.09
CA LYS A 80 8.00 -22.99 4.07
C LYS A 80 7.57 -21.52 4.12
N PHE A 81 6.50 -21.16 3.41
CA PHE A 81 5.91 -19.82 3.47
C PHE A 81 5.19 -19.53 4.79
N ASP A 82 4.44 -20.49 5.35
CA ASP A 82 3.69 -20.31 6.61
C ASP A 82 4.62 -20.01 7.80
N LYS A 83 5.82 -20.60 7.84
CA LYS A 83 6.85 -20.27 8.84
C LYS A 83 7.41 -18.86 8.71
N MET A 84 7.43 -18.30 7.50
CA MET A 84 7.90 -16.93 7.25
C MET A 84 6.81 -15.90 7.52
N LEU A 85 5.56 -16.19 7.12
CA LEU A 85 4.40 -15.33 7.33
C LEU A 85 4.01 -15.20 8.81
N LYS A 86 4.34 -16.19 9.65
CA LYS A 86 4.14 -16.15 11.10
C LYS A 86 5.25 -15.39 11.85
N LYS A 87 6.32 -14.98 11.17
CA LYS A 87 7.47 -14.32 11.79
C LYS A 87 7.42 -12.82 11.48
N THR A 88 6.47 -12.13 12.08
CA THR A 88 6.40 -10.66 12.14
C THR A 88 5.85 -10.24 13.49
#